data_AF-K3XMU6-F1
#
_entry.id   AF-K3XMU6-F1
#
_cell.length_a   1.000
_cell.length_b   1.000
_cell.length_c   1.000
_cell.angle_alpha   90.00
_cell.angle_beta   90.00
_cell.angle_gamma   90.00
#
_symmetry.space_group_name_H-M   'P 1'
#
loop_
_entity.id
_entity.type
_entity.pdbx_description
1 polymer ?
#
loop_
_entity_poly.entity_id
_entity_poly.type
_entity_poly.pdbx_seq_one_letter_code
_entity_poly.pdbx_strand_id
1 'polypeptide(L)'
;MDYRPRMKPPFPEKYIGNCVGPAFGMAPRGELAAAGVGGLFTACAAVASAIDEAVRDIGTYSMDAWMDRVRESVAALSVAGSPRFHVYELDFGFGRPVKVDIVSVARTGAVAVGESRSSTGGMEFGVSLQPAGMERYRKCFADAIAWLHERSR
;
A
#
# COMPACT_ATOMS: atom_id res chain seq x y z
N MET A 1 -2.41 7.53 -4.12
CA MET A 1 -1.45 8.65 -4.15
C MET A 1 -2.10 9.92 -3.64
N ASP A 2 -1.39 10.73 -2.87
CA ASP A 2 -1.85 12.08 -2.47
C ASP A 2 -1.40 13.11 -3.52
N TYR A 3 -2.34 13.73 -4.21
CA TYR A 3 -2.07 14.68 -5.29
C TYR A 3 -1.98 16.13 -4.82
N ARG A 4 -2.36 16.47 -3.58
CA ARG A 4 -2.34 17.85 -3.07
C ARG A 4 -1.01 18.58 -3.32
N PRO A 5 0.17 18.03 -2.93
CA PRO A 5 1.44 18.70 -3.15
C PRO A 5 1.93 18.66 -4.61
N ARG A 6 1.22 17.92 -5.49
CA ARG A 6 1.63 17.67 -6.87
C ARG A 6 0.79 18.45 -7.89
N MET A 7 -0.30 19.08 -7.46
CA MET A 7 -1.09 19.98 -8.30
C MET A 7 -0.32 21.26 -8.66
N LYS A 8 -0.74 21.93 -9.74
CA LYS A 8 -0.16 23.21 -10.19
C LYS A 8 -1.27 24.26 -10.31
N PRO A 9 -1.42 25.19 -9.34
CA PRO A 9 -0.64 25.30 -8.09
C PRO A 9 -0.95 24.17 -7.09
N PRO A 10 -0.07 23.88 -6.11
CA PRO A 10 -0.34 22.89 -5.07
C PRO A 10 -1.59 23.25 -4.26
N PHE A 11 -2.37 22.25 -3.87
CA PHE A 11 -3.48 22.50 -2.96
C PHE A 11 -2.99 22.77 -1.54
N PRO A 12 -3.70 23.62 -0.77
CA PRO A 12 -3.41 23.82 0.65
C PRO A 12 -3.49 22.50 1.42
N GLU A 13 -2.67 22.38 2.47
CA GLU A 13 -2.69 21.22 3.37
C GLU A 13 -4.08 20.99 3.98
N LYS A 14 -4.78 22.09 4.31
CA LYS A 14 -6.12 22.11 4.89
C LYS A 14 -7.26 22.00 3.87
N TYR A 15 -6.96 21.60 2.62
CA TYR A 15 -7.99 21.34 1.61
C TYR A 15 -8.98 20.28 2.10
N ILE A 16 -10.28 20.60 2.05
CA ILE A 16 -11.37 19.69 2.42
C ILE A 16 -11.98 19.12 1.14
N GLY A 17 -11.69 17.85 0.86
CA GLY A 17 -12.19 17.15 -0.32
C GLY A 17 -11.27 15.98 -0.71
N ASN A 18 -11.60 15.31 -1.81
CA ASN A 18 -10.77 14.24 -2.35
C ASN A 18 -9.71 14.80 -3.30
N CYS A 19 -8.45 14.50 -3.02
CA CYS A 19 -7.33 14.79 -3.93
C CYS A 19 -6.37 13.60 -3.94
N VAL A 20 -6.94 12.43 -4.23
CA VAL A 20 -6.22 11.16 -4.30
C VAL A 20 -6.41 10.53 -5.68
N GLY A 21 -5.36 9.91 -6.19
CA GLY A 21 -5.40 9.14 -7.44
C GLY A 21 -4.68 7.79 -7.33
N PRO A 22 -4.96 6.88 -8.27
CA PRO A 22 -4.33 5.56 -8.27
C PRO A 22 -2.88 5.62 -8.79
N ALA A 23 -2.10 4.60 -8.44
CA ALA A 23 -0.86 4.25 -9.11
C ALA A 23 -0.91 2.74 -9.37
N PHE A 24 -0.88 2.34 -10.63
CA PHE A 24 -1.09 0.95 -11.05
C PHE A 24 0.23 0.27 -11.38
N GLY A 25 0.77 -0.49 -10.44
CA GLY A 25 1.93 -1.36 -10.68
C GLY A 25 1.48 -2.69 -11.28
N MET A 26 1.99 -3.03 -12.46
CA MET A 26 1.71 -4.30 -13.13
C MET A 26 3.01 -5.05 -13.37
N ALA A 27 2.98 -6.36 -13.12
CA ALA A 27 4.09 -7.26 -13.40
C ALA A 27 3.56 -8.67 -13.70
N PRO A 28 4.28 -9.47 -14.51
CA PRO A 28 3.89 -10.85 -14.77
C PRO A 28 3.87 -11.68 -13.48
N ARG A 29 2.82 -12.48 -13.29
CA ARG A 29 2.66 -13.34 -12.10
C ARG A 29 3.88 -14.23 -11.86
N GLY A 30 4.48 -14.78 -12.93
CA GLY A 30 5.65 -15.65 -12.83
C GLY A 30 6.88 -14.93 -12.27
N GLU A 31 7.08 -13.67 -12.65
CA GLU A 31 8.19 -12.85 -12.13
C GLU A 31 7.94 -12.43 -10.68
N LEU A 32 6.71 -12.03 -10.34
CA LEU A 32 6.34 -11.74 -8.94
C LEU A 32 6.47 -12.95 -8.02
N ALA A 33 6.19 -14.14 -8.54
CA ALA A 33 6.32 -15.40 -7.80
C ALA A 33 7.76 -15.95 -7.76
N ALA A 34 8.73 -15.28 -8.41
CA ALA A 34 10.12 -15.70 -8.39
C ALA A 34 10.69 -15.64 -6.96
N ALA A 35 11.37 -16.71 -6.55
CA ALA A 35 11.91 -16.83 -5.21
C ALA A 35 13.05 -15.83 -4.92
N GLY A 36 13.25 -15.53 -3.64
CA GLY A 36 14.34 -14.65 -3.18
C GLY A 36 14.18 -13.20 -3.66
N VAL A 37 15.30 -12.56 -4.07
CA VAL A 37 15.31 -11.14 -4.48
C VAL A 37 14.48 -10.91 -5.74
N GLY A 38 14.35 -11.90 -6.63
CA GLY A 38 13.78 -11.71 -7.96
C GLY A 38 12.37 -11.13 -7.92
N GLY A 39 11.45 -11.82 -7.23
CA GLY A 39 10.06 -11.36 -7.11
C GLY A 39 9.94 -10.05 -6.33
N LEU A 40 10.75 -9.86 -5.29
CA LEU A 40 10.77 -8.60 -4.52
C LEU A 40 11.24 -7.43 -5.39
N PHE A 41 12.29 -7.61 -6.18
CA PHE A 41 12.81 -6.59 -7.08
C PHE A 41 11.78 -6.25 -8.16
N THR A 42 11.15 -7.24 -8.78
CA THR A 42 10.07 -7.03 -9.75
C THR A 42 8.92 -6.22 -9.13
N ALA A 43 8.49 -6.57 -7.91
CA ALA A 43 7.44 -5.85 -7.20
C ALA A 43 7.84 -4.39 -6.91
N CYS A 44 9.04 -4.16 -6.39
CA CYS A 44 9.56 -2.82 -6.10
C CYS A 44 9.68 -1.97 -7.37
N ALA A 45 10.21 -2.54 -8.47
CA ALA A 45 10.34 -1.87 -9.75
C ALA A 45 8.97 -1.50 -10.34
N ALA A 46 7.98 -2.40 -10.27
CA ALA A 46 6.62 -2.13 -10.72
C ALA A 46 5.96 -1.01 -9.90
N VAL A 47 6.13 -1.00 -8.57
CA VAL A 47 5.60 0.06 -7.69
C VAL A 47 6.28 1.40 -7.97
N ALA A 48 7.60 1.43 -8.10
CA ALA A 48 8.36 2.65 -8.40
C ALA A 48 7.94 3.24 -9.75
N SER A 49 7.88 2.42 -10.79
CA SER A 49 7.46 2.85 -12.13
C SER A 49 6.02 3.39 -12.13
N ALA A 50 5.11 2.72 -11.41
CA ALA A 50 3.73 3.18 -11.27
C ALA A 50 3.59 4.52 -10.54
N ILE A 51 4.42 4.75 -9.51
CA ILE A 51 4.45 6.05 -8.81
C ILE A 51 4.98 7.13 -9.74
N ASP A 52 6.05 6.86 -10.49
CA ASP A 52 6.65 7.82 -11.42
C ASP A 52 5.71 8.18 -12.58
N GLU A 53 4.98 7.19 -13.13
CA GLU A 53 3.93 7.41 -14.14
C GLU A 53 2.80 8.26 -13.54
N ALA A 54 2.26 7.86 -12.37
CA ALA A 54 1.18 8.58 -11.71
C ALA A 54 1.55 10.03 -11.36
N VAL A 55 2.82 10.34 -11.11
CA VAL A 55 3.31 11.71 -10.88
C VAL A 55 3.47 12.51 -12.17
N ARG A 56 3.92 11.88 -13.26
CA ARG A 56 4.07 12.54 -14.57
C ARG A 56 2.73 12.87 -15.22
N ASP A 57 1.77 11.97 -15.06
CA ASP A 57 0.49 11.99 -15.78
C ASP A 57 -0.68 12.52 -14.92
N ILE A 58 -0.38 13.38 -13.94
CA ILE A 58 -1.41 13.98 -13.11
C ILE A 58 -2.34 14.82 -13.98
N GLY A 59 -3.63 14.46 -13.97
CA GLY A 59 -4.68 15.17 -14.71
C GLY A 59 -4.78 14.82 -16.19
N THR A 60 -4.02 13.83 -16.70
CA THR A 60 -4.08 13.41 -18.11
C THR A 60 -5.05 12.26 -18.36
N TYR A 61 -5.28 11.41 -17.35
CA TYR A 61 -6.17 10.26 -17.44
C TYR A 61 -7.60 10.57 -16.99
N SER A 62 -8.58 10.08 -17.75
CA SER A 62 -9.98 10.04 -17.31
C SER A 62 -10.18 8.96 -16.25
N MET A 63 -11.26 9.10 -15.46
CA MET A 63 -11.69 8.06 -14.52
C MET A 63 -11.97 6.73 -15.25
N ASP A 64 -12.51 6.79 -16.47
CA ASP A 64 -12.82 5.61 -17.27
C ASP A 64 -11.56 4.84 -17.65
N ALA A 65 -10.49 5.53 -18.06
CA ALA A 65 -9.21 4.90 -18.37
C ALA A 65 -8.60 4.19 -17.15
N TRP A 66 -8.81 4.72 -15.94
CA TRP A 66 -8.40 4.03 -14.70
C TRP A 66 -9.23 2.77 -14.45
N MET A 67 -10.55 2.85 -14.63
CA MET A 67 -11.44 1.72 -14.44
C MET A 67 -11.14 0.59 -15.42
N ASP A 68 -10.78 0.90 -16.65
CA ASP A 68 -10.42 -0.11 -17.65
C ASP A 68 -9.12 -0.82 -17.29
N ARG A 69 -8.09 -0.09 -16.83
CA ARG A 69 -6.86 -0.72 -16.29
C ARG A 69 -7.13 -1.65 -15.11
N VAL A 70 -8.07 -1.30 -14.23
CA VAL A 70 -8.47 -2.18 -13.12
C VAL A 70 -9.17 -3.44 -13.65
N ARG A 71 -10.06 -3.31 -14.64
CA ARG A 71 -10.78 -4.44 -15.24
C ARG A 71 -9.87 -5.40 -16.00
N GLU A 72 -8.83 -4.88 -16.64
CA GLU A 72 -7.83 -5.69 -17.38
C GLU A 72 -6.93 -6.51 -16.45
N SER A 73 -6.87 -6.17 -15.15
CA SER A 73 -6.06 -6.90 -14.18
C SER A 73 -6.70 -8.26 -13.82
N VAL A 74 -5.91 -9.34 -13.96
CA VAL A 74 -6.35 -10.71 -13.63
C VAL A 74 -6.41 -10.93 -12.10
N ALA A 75 -5.63 -10.16 -11.34
CA ALA A 75 -5.66 -10.10 -9.89
C ALA A 75 -5.12 -8.73 -9.45
N ALA A 76 -5.78 -8.10 -8.50
CA ALA A 76 -5.38 -6.79 -7.96
C ALA A 76 -5.16 -6.87 -6.44
N LEU A 77 -4.03 -6.35 -5.99
CA LEU A 77 -3.79 -6.01 -4.60
C LEU A 77 -3.98 -4.50 -4.46
N SER A 78 -4.83 -4.07 -3.53
CA SER A 78 -5.00 -2.65 -3.20
C SER A 78 -4.55 -2.38 -1.77
N VAL A 79 -4.14 -1.14 -1.52
CA VAL A 79 -3.69 -0.67 -0.21
C VAL A 79 -4.66 0.38 0.30
N ALA A 80 -5.08 0.24 1.55
CA ALA A 80 -5.89 1.22 2.26
C ALA A 80 -5.07 1.85 3.40
N GLY A 81 -5.13 3.17 3.55
CA GLY A 81 -4.37 3.89 4.55
C GLY A 81 -3.01 4.40 4.05
N SER A 82 -2.23 4.97 4.96
CA SER A 82 -0.94 5.57 4.70
C SER A 82 -0.18 5.70 6.03
N PRO A 83 1.13 5.40 6.07
CA PRO A 83 1.95 5.64 7.27
C PRO A 83 2.18 7.13 7.56
N ARG A 84 1.65 8.03 6.73
CA ARG A 84 1.68 9.49 6.92
C ARG A 84 0.39 10.04 7.52
N PHE A 85 -0.54 9.19 7.94
CA PHE A 85 -1.79 9.65 8.56
C PHE A 85 -1.67 9.86 10.07
N HIS A 86 -0.62 9.34 10.71
CA HIS A 86 -0.34 9.59 12.12
C HIS A 86 -1.53 9.22 13.02
N VAL A 87 -2.23 8.12 12.71
CA VAL A 87 -3.43 7.68 13.42
C VAL A 87 -3.18 7.39 14.90
N TYR A 88 -1.96 7.01 15.27
CA TYR A 88 -1.54 6.83 16.67
C TYR A 88 -1.15 8.13 17.39
N GLU A 89 -1.12 9.29 16.74
CA GLU A 89 -0.90 10.60 17.38
C GLU A 89 -2.19 11.21 17.93
N LEU A 90 -3.34 10.63 17.59
CA LEU A 90 -4.64 11.04 18.11
C LEU A 90 -4.71 10.81 19.62
N ASP A 91 -5.08 11.83 20.39
CA ASP A 91 -5.30 11.71 21.84
C ASP A 91 -6.52 12.55 22.24
N PHE A 92 -7.54 11.89 22.78
CA PHE A 92 -8.76 12.53 23.27
C PHE A 92 -8.71 12.85 24.78
N GLY A 93 -7.54 12.76 25.41
CA GLY A 93 -7.34 12.91 26.85
C GLY A 93 -7.23 11.60 27.63
N PHE A 94 -7.25 10.46 26.92
CA PHE A 94 -7.13 9.11 27.50
C PHE A 94 -5.81 8.42 27.12
N GLY A 95 -4.90 9.15 26.46
CA GLY A 95 -3.69 8.61 25.87
C GLY A 95 -3.89 8.15 24.43
N ARG A 96 -2.76 7.86 23.78
CA ARG A 96 -2.69 7.40 22.39
C ARG A 96 -3.35 6.02 22.20
N PRO A 97 -3.95 5.72 21.03
CA PRO A 97 -4.53 4.42 20.73
C PRO A 97 -3.54 3.26 20.97
N VAL A 98 -4.07 2.16 21.48
CA VAL A 98 -3.29 0.91 21.64
C VAL A 98 -3.19 0.16 20.31
N LYS A 99 -4.24 0.23 19.48
CA LYS A 99 -4.34 -0.40 18.16
C LYS A 99 -5.26 0.41 17.26
N VAL A 100 -4.93 0.48 15.97
CA VAL A 100 -5.83 0.99 14.91
C VAL A 100 -6.04 -0.09 13.86
N ASP A 101 -7.28 -0.31 13.43
CA ASP A 101 -7.64 -1.27 12.38
C ASP A 101 -8.56 -0.63 11.34
N ILE A 102 -8.25 -0.84 10.05
CA ILE A 102 -9.10 -0.41 8.94
C ILE A 102 -10.03 -1.57 8.57
N VAL A 103 -11.14 -1.70 9.30
CA VAL A 103 -12.04 -2.87 9.19
C VAL A 103 -12.67 -3.06 7.80
N SER A 104 -12.79 -1.99 7.02
CA SER A 104 -13.37 -2.04 5.67
C SER A 104 -12.57 -2.93 4.70
N VAL A 105 -11.28 -3.15 4.98
CA VAL A 105 -10.43 -4.00 4.13
C VAL A 105 -10.83 -5.47 4.13
N ALA A 106 -11.53 -5.93 5.17
CA ALA A 106 -12.03 -7.31 5.23
C ALA A 106 -13.03 -7.61 4.10
N ARG A 107 -13.80 -6.59 3.67
CA ARG A 107 -14.75 -6.70 2.57
C ARG A 107 -14.08 -6.49 1.21
N THR A 108 -13.12 -5.57 1.11
CA THR A 108 -12.51 -5.20 -0.17
C THR A 108 -11.33 -6.09 -0.57
N GLY A 109 -10.77 -6.85 0.36
CA GLY A 109 -9.53 -7.61 0.14
C GLY A 109 -8.27 -6.73 0.08
N ALA A 110 -8.38 -5.46 0.45
CA ALA A 110 -7.23 -4.56 0.53
C ALA A 110 -6.30 -4.93 1.69
N VAL A 111 -5.06 -4.46 1.62
CA VAL A 111 -4.12 -4.47 2.75
C VAL A 111 -4.19 -3.11 3.44
N ALA A 112 -4.50 -3.09 4.73
CA ALA A 112 -4.42 -1.88 5.53
C ALA A 112 -2.96 -1.55 5.83
N VAL A 113 -2.59 -0.28 5.75
CA VAL A 113 -1.24 0.21 6.07
C VAL A 113 -1.35 1.45 6.95
N GLY A 114 -0.58 1.47 8.03
CA GLY A 114 -0.41 2.61 8.92
C GLY A 114 1.00 2.67 9.50
N GLU A 115 1.32 3.75 10.18
CA GLU A 115 2.57 3.86 10.94
C GLU A 115 2.56 2.90 12.14
N SER A 116 3.75 2.47 12.56
CA SER A 116 3.86 1.67 13.78
C SER A 116 3.67 2.53 15.01
N ARG A 117 2.93 1.99 15.98
CA ARG A 117 2.86 2.58 17.33
C ARG A 117 4.22 2.56 18.06
N SER A 118 5.01 1.51 17.83
CA SER A 118 6.12 1.11 18.70
C SER A 118 7.51 1.55 18.23
N SER A 119 7.68 1.86 16.94
CA SER A 119 8.97 2.23 16.39
C SER A 119 8.86 3.38 15.39
N THR A 120 9.75 4.37 15.54
CA THR A 120 9.89 5.46 14.58
C THR A 120 10.29 4.90 13.21
N GLY A 121 9.50 5.20 12.18
CA GLY A 121 9.70 4.67 10.83
C GLY A 121 9.19 3.24 10.61
N GLY A 122 8.66 2.58 11.65
CA GLY A 122 7.98 1.30 11.51
C GLY A 122 6.63 1.43 10.79
N MET A 123 6.16 0.32 10.24
CA MET A 123 4.85 0.23 9.58
C MET A 123 4.07 -0.97 10.13
N GLU A 124 2.76 -0.81 10.22
CA GLU A 124 1.81 -1.87 10.53
C GLU A 124 0.98 -2.23 9.29
N PHE A 125 0.81 -3.53 9.06
CA PHE A 125 0.04 -4.08 7.95
C PHE A 125 -1.14 -4.89 8.49
N GLY A 126 -2.35 -4.54 8.07
CA GLY A 126 -3.57 -5.30 8.35
C GLY A 126 -3.98 -6.11 7.14
N VAL A 127 -4.05 -7.44 7.28
CA VAL A 127 -4.41 -8.37 6.21
C VAL A 127 -5.60 -9.21 6.66
N SER A 128 -6.61 -9.35 5.80
CA SER A 128 -7.78 -10.18 6.04
C SER A 128 -7.97 -11.16 4.89
N LEU A 129 -7.80 -12.45 5.17
CA LEU A 129 -7.92 -13.54 4.20
C LEU A 129 -8.74 -14.68 4.82
N GLN A 130 -9.30 -15.54 3.98
CA GLN A 130 -9.87 -16.80 4.45
C GLN A 130 -8.81 -17.64 5.18
N PRO A 131 -9.20 -18.51 6.14
CA PRO A 131 -8.26 -19.21 7.01
C PRO A 131 -7.08 -19.87 6.28
N ALA A 132 -7.37 -20.65 5.24
CA ALA A 132 -6.33 -21.30 4.43
C ALA A 132 -5.40 -20.31 3.70
N GLY A 133 -5.93 -19.16 3.29
CA GLY A 133 -5.13 -18.07 2.69
C GLY A 133 -4.24 -17.38 3.72
N MET A 134 -4.75 -17.16 4.93
CA MET A 134 -3.99 -16.56 6.02
C MET A 134 -2.84 -17.46 6.46
N GLU A 135 -3.03 -18.77 6.57
CA GLU A 135 -1.96 -19.71 6.91
C GLU A 135 -0.83 -19.69 5.86
N ARG A 136 -1.18 -19.68 4.57
CA ARG A 136 -0.19 -19.55 3.50
C ARG A 136 0.54 -18.21 3.57
N TYR A 137 -0.18 -17.12 3.77
CA TYR A 137 0.40 -15.79 3.90
C TYR A 137 1.39 -15.71 5.06
N ARG A 138 1.02 -16.21 6.24
CA ARG A 138 1.88 -16.24 7.44
C ARG A 138 3.17 -17.00 7.17
N LYS A 139 3.08 -18.17 6.53
CA LYS A 139 4.26 -18.96 6.17
C LYS A 139 5.17 -18.19 5.21
N CYS A 140 4.62 -17.69 4.10
CA CYS A 140 5.40 -16.93 3.11
C CYS A 140 6.07 -15.68 3.72
N PHE A 141 5.36 -14.96 4.60
CA PHE A 141 5.89 -13.77 5.27
C PHE A 141 7.03 -14.13 6.23
N ALA A 142 6.86 -15.18 7.05
CA ALA A 142 7.89 -15.65 7.96
C ALA A 142 9.16 -16.09 7.19
N ASP A 143 8.99 -16.87 6.11
CA ASP A 143 10.10 -17.31 5.26
C ASP A 143 10.85 -16.11 4.64
N ALA A 144 10.11 -15.10 4.17
CA ALA A 144 10.71 -13.89 3.59
C ALA A 144 11.51 -13.06 4.62
N ILE A 145 10.98 -12.90 5.83
CA ILE A 145 11.66 -12.18 6.92
C ILE A 145 12.92 -12.94 7.38
N ALA A 146 12.84 -14.26 7.52
CA ALA A 146 14.01 -15.07 7.86
C ALA A 146 15.14 -14.91 6.83
N TRP A 147 14.78 -15.00 5.54
CA TRP A 147 15.72 -14.80 4.44
C TRP A 147 16.35 -13.40 4.41
N LEU A 148 15.59 -12.35 4.75
CA LEU A 148 16.12 -10.97 4.86
C LEU A 148 17.13 -10.85 6.00
N HIS A 149 16.84 -11.48 7.15
CA HIS A 149 17.73 -11.46 8.30
C HIS A 149 19.06 -12.18 8.03
N GLU A 150 19.02 -13.33 7.34
CA GLU A 150 20.22 -14.08 6.96
C GLU A 150 21.18 -13.26 6.10
N ARG A 151 20.67 -12.34 5.28
CA ARG A 151 21.46 -11.48 4.39
C ARG A 151 21.88 -10.14 4.98
N SER A 152 21.35 -9.80 6.15
CA SER A 152 21.68 -8.58 6.88
C SER A 152 22.87 -8.74 7.85
N ARG A 153 23.48 -9.93 7.89
CA ARG A 153 24.72 -10.25 8.60
C ARG A 153 25.89 -10.27 7.63
#